data_AF-A0A2W7HTQ5-F1
#
_entry.id   AF-A0A2W7HTQ5-F1
#
_cell.length_a   1.000
_cell.length_b   1.000
_cell.length_c   1.000
_cell.angle_alpha   90.00
_cell.angle_beta   90.00
_cell.angle_gamma   90.00
#
_symmetry.space_group_name_H-M   'P 1'
#
loop_
_entity.id
_entity.type
_entity.pdbx_description
1 polymer ?
#
loop_
_entity_poly.entity_id
_entity_poly.type
_entity_poly.pdbx_seq_one_letter_code
_entity_poly.pdbx_strand_id
1 'polypeptide(L)'
;MSRISTPPGAAGPGPLHAALRQVAASIARLRADGGQVLEEDTKRILITPTIEALGWDHIAEIRNQYRHNRRDNPVDYALFLNRSPVLYVEAKPLGGSLDDRKWIVQTLNYANAAGVDWCVLTNGAESRRRMQSTDDLFALGRLAAGTTLTIRGREDFAAWVLDGQTVEFKGERLSFNDWGQRVTGWTSIRIYTMACLPDGRTLDQFRDKAEAASTTP
;
A
#
# COMPACT_ATOMS: atom_id res chain seq x y z
N MET A 1 21.95 54.23 -7.71
CA MET A 1 20.56 53.71 -7.72
C MET A 1 20.61 52.20 -7.45
N SER A 2 20.61 51.80 -6.18
CA SER A 2 20.58 50.37 -5.80
C SER A 2 19.14 49.89 -5.79
N ARG A 3 18.82 48.90 -6.62
CA ARG A 3 17.56 48.17 -6.56
C ARG A 3 17.59 47.28 -5.32
N ILE A 4 16.78 47.62 -4.32
CA ILE A 4 16.50 46.75 -3.19
C ILE A 4 15.71 45.57 -3.74
N SER A 5 16.36 44.39 -3.80
CA SER A 5 15.66 43.14 -4.08
C SER A 5 14.76 42.85 -2.88
N THR A 6 13.45 42.88 -3.09
CA THR A 6 12.48 42.34 -2.14
C THR A 6 12.84 40.87 -1.90
N PRO A 7 12.93 40.39 -0.64
CA PRO A 7 13.08 38.97 -0.39
C PRO A 7 11.83 38.25 -0.92
N PRO A 8 11.93 37.00 -1.42
CA PRO A 8 10.75 36.24 -1.80
C PRO A 8 9.88 36.10 -0.56
N GLY A 9 8.75 36.80 -0.56
CA GLY A 9 7.73 36.64 0.47
C GLY A 9 7.38 35.16 0.55
N ALA A 10 7.36 34.64 1.78
CA ALA A 10 7.00 33.26 2.07
C ALA A 10 5.76 32.89 1.24
N ALA A 11 5.94 32.01 0.26
CA ALA A 11 4.84 31.49 -0.54
C ALA A 11 3.78 31.00 0.44
N GLY A 12 2.56 31.53 0.33
CA GLY A 12 1.44 31.09 1.14
C GLY A 12 1.30 29.57 1.07
N PRO A 13 0.64 28.95 2.06
CA PRO A 13 0.50 27.51 2.08
C PRO A 13 -0.05 27.00 0.75
N GLY A 14 0.68 26.07 0.12
CA GLY A 14 0.32 25.53 -1.19
C GLY A 14 -1.02 24.81 -1.20
N PRO A 15 -1.54 24.43 -2.39
CA PRO A 15 -2.87 23.84 -2.57
C PRO A 15 -3.15 22.65 -1.65
N LEU A 16 -2.17 21.74 -1.50
CA LEU A 16 -2.26 20.60 -0.59
C LEU A 16 -2.47 21.01 0.86
N HIS A 17 -1.72 21.99 1.35
CA HIS A 17 -1.83 22.45 2.75
C HIS A 17 -3.19 23.11 3.01
N ALA A 18 -3.70 23.89 2.05
CA ALA A 18 -5.03 24.49 2.15
C ALA A 18 -6.13 23.41 2.21
N ALA A 19 -6.06 22.41 1.31
CA ALA A 19 -7.02 21.32 1.27
C ALA A 19 -6.97 20.47 2.55
N LEU A 20 -5.78 20.09 3.03
CA LEU A 20 -5.64 19.32 4.27
C LEU A 20 -6.21 20.06 5.48
N ARG A 21 -6.06 21.40 5.56
CA ARG A 21 -6.71 22.19 6.62
C ARG A 21 -8.23 22.20 6.50
N GLN A 22 -8.76 22.30 5.28
CA GLN A 22 -10.20 22.24 5.04
C GLN A 22 -10.78 20.86 5.41
N VAL A 23 -10.08 19.78 5.06
CA VAL A 23 -10.43 18.41 5.42
C VAL A 23 -10.40 18.24 6.94
N ALA A 24 -9.35 18.70 7.62
CA ALA A 24 -9.26 18.66 9.08
C ALA A 24 -10.42 19.41 9.77
N ALA A 25 -10.76 20.61 9.29
CA ALA A 25 -11.90 21.37 9.81
C ALA A 25 -13.24 20.65 9.55
N SER A 26 -13.37 19.97 8.41
CA SER A 26 -14.56 19.19 8.07
C SER A 26 -14.70 17.96 8.99
N ILE A 27 -13.60 17.25 9.28
CA ILE A 27 -13.59 16.14 10.25
C ILE A 27 -14.06 16.63 11.62
N ALA A 28 -13.58 17.78 12.09
CA ALA A 28 -13.97 18.33 13.38
C ALA A 28 -15.48 18.63 13.45
N ARG A 29 -16.03 19.26 12.41
CA ARG A 29 -17.48 19.52 12.32
C ARG A 29 -18.30 18.23 12.28
N LEU A 30 -17.96 17.32 11.39
CA LEU A 30 -18.67 16.05 11.23
C LEU A 30 -18.68 15.22 12.52
N ARG A 31 -17.59 15.25 13.29
CA ARG A 31 -17.53 14.60 14.62
C ARG A 31 -18.40 15.31 15.66
N ALA A 32 -18.47 16.65 15.62
CA ALA A 32 -19.30 17.43 16.53
C ALA A 32 -20.81 17.25 16.27
N ASP A 33 -21.19 17.04 15.01
CA ASP A 33 -22.59 16.81 14.61
C ASP A 33 -23.12 15.45 15.10
N GLY A 34 -22.24 14.54 15.54
CA GLY A 34 -22.59 13.26 16.19
C GLY A 34 -23.27 12.22 15.29
N GLY A 35 -23.55 12.56 14.03
CA GLY A 35 -24.14 11.67 13.04
C GLY A 35 -23.12 10.67 12.47
N GLN A 36 -23.60 9.50 12.06
CA GLN A 36 -22.79 8.53 11.33
C GLN A 36 -22.51 9.05 9.92
N VAL A 37 -21.25 9.34 9.61
CA VAL A 37 -20.84 9.71 8.25
C VAL A 37 -20.59 8.45 7.45
N LEU A 38 -21.43 8.22 6.44
CA LEU A 38 -21.35 7.05 5.58
C LEU A 38 -20.17 7.14 4.61
N GLU A 39 -19.82 6.00 4.01
CA GLU A 39 -18.67 5.87 3.10
C GLU A 39 -18.71 6.86 1.93
N GLU A 40 -19.87 7.07 1.30
CA GLU A 40 -20.03 8.04 0.20
C GLU A 40 -19.76 9.49 0.64
N ASP A 41 -20.16 9.86 1.85
CA ASP A 41 -19.87 11.19 2.40
C ASP A 41 -18.41 11.33 2.79
N THR A 42 -17.79 10.30 3.36
CA THR A 42 -16.33 10.26 3.58
C THR A 42 -15.59 10.48 2.26
N LYS A 43 -15.98 9.76 1.20
CA LYS A 43 -15.41 9.86 -0.13
C LYS A 43 -15.46 11.29 -0.66
N ARG A 44 -16.68 11.82 -0.77
CA ARG A 44 -16.94 13.15 -1.33
C ARG A 44 -16.32 14.29 -0.52
N ILE A 45 -16.41 14.25 0.81
CA ILE A 45 -16.08 15.40 1.67
C ILE A 45 -14.61 15.38 2.09
N LEU A 46 -13.99 14.20 2.23
CA LEU A 46 -12.67 14.06 2.84
C LEU A 46 -11.61 13.50 1.88
N ILE A 47 -11.95 12.47 1.10
CA ILE A 47 -10.98 11.73 0.29
C ILE A 47 -10.75 12.41 -1.07
N THR A 48 -11.80 12.68 -1.84
CA THR A 48 -11.69 13.33 -3.16
C THR A 48 -10.91 14.64 -3.09
N PRO A 49 -11.19 15.58 -2.16
CA PRO A 49 -10.45 16.83 -2.08
C PRO A 49 -8.97 16.62 -1.75
N THR A 50 -8.64 15.55 -1.02
CA THR A 50 -7.24 15.21 -0.70
C THR A 50 -6.51 14.68 -1.94
N ILE A 51 -7.14 13.80 -2.73
CA ILE A 51 -6.56 13.26 -3.97
C ILE A 51 -6.36 14.37 -5.01
N GLU A 52 -7.35 15.24 -5.19
CA GLU A 52 -7.26 16.39 -6.10
C GLU A 52 -6.14 17.35 -5.66
N ALA A 53 -6.02 17.64 -4.36
CA ALA A 53 -5.00 18.56 -3.87
C ALA A 53 -3.56 18.01 -3.93
N LEU A 54 -3.39 16.68 -4.08
CA LEU A 54 -2.11 16.08 -4.43
C LEU A 54 -1.72 16.34 -5.90
N GLY A 55 -2.62 16.95 -6.69
CA GLY A 55 -2.43 17.25 -8.11
C GLY A 55 -2.55 16.02 -9.00
N TRP A 56 -3.23 14.97 -8.51
CA TRP A 56 -3.31 13.70 -9.21
C TRP A 56 -4.13 13.80 -10.50
N ASP A 57 -5.10 14.71 -10.55
CA ASP A 57 -5.88 15.06 -11.75
C ASP A 57 -5.04 15.69 -12.88
N HIS A 58 -3.87 16.25 -12.58
CA HIS A 58 -3.00 16.89 -13.56
C HIS A 58 -1.95 15.97 -14.18
N ILE A 59 -1.57 14.90 -13.47
CA ILE A 59 -0.48 14.00 -13.86
C ILE A 59 -0.94 12.56 -14.13
N ALA A 60 -2.21 12.26 -13.89
CA ALA A 60 -2.73 10.91 -13.84
C ALA A 60 -4.24 10.85 -14.13
N GLU A 61 -4.74 9.62 -14.29
CA GLU A 61 -6.17 9.35 -14.42
C GLU A 61 -6.71 8.74 -13.11
N ILE A 62 -7.84 9.24 -12.63
CA ILE A 62 -8.57 8.70 -11.47
C ILE A 62 -9.83 8.03 -12.00
N ARG A 63 -10.02 6.75 -11.70
CA ARG A 63 -11.25 6.01 -12.01
C ARG A 63 -11.96 5.63 -10.72
N ASN A 64 -13.19 6.13 -10.55
CA ASN A 64 -14.02 5.80 -9.39
C ASN A 64 -14.77 4.48 -9.63
N GLN A 65 -14.97 3.72 -8.55
CA GLN A 65 -15.64 2.41 -8.59
C GLN A 65 -15.05 1.47 -9.68
N TYR A 66 -13.73 1.48 -9.79
CA TYR A 66 -13.02 0.78 -10.86
C TYR A 66 -12.99 -0.72 -10.63
N ARG A 67 -13.23 -1.49 -11.69
CA ARG A 67 -13.09 -2.95 -11.70
C ARG A 67 -11.98 -3.32 -12.68
N HIS A 68 -10.99 -4.08 -12.20
CA HIS A 68 -9.97 -4.63 -13.09
C HIS A 68 -10.59 -5.69 -14.01
N ASN A 69 -11.36 -6.63 -13.45
CA ASN A 69 -12.20 -7.57 -14.20
C ASN A 69 -13.68 -7.44 -13.85
N ARG A 70 -14.57 -7.89 -14.75
CA ARG A 70 -16.03 -7.82 -14.57
C ARG A 70 -16.56 -8.52 -13.31
N ARG A 71 -15.85 -9.54 -12.81
CA ARG A 71 -16.23 -10.33 -11.63
C ARG A 71 -15.71 -9.75 -10.31
N ASP A 72 -14.81 -8.77 -10.39
CA ASP A 72 -14.18 -8.16 -9.22
C ASP A 72 -15.15 -7.16 -8.57
N ASN A 73 -15.08 -6.99 -7.25
CA ASN A 73 -15.72 -5.85 -6.62
C ASN A 73 -14.98 -4.57 -7.03
N PRO A 74 -15.70 -3.46 -7.18
CA PRO A 74 -15.07 -2.21 -7.55
C PRO A 74 -14.26 -1.67 -6.38
N VAL A 75 -13.09 -1.11 -6.68
CA VAL A 75 -12.33 -0.28 -5.71
C VAL A 75 -12.87 1.15 -5.79
N ASP A 76 -12.91 1.87 -4.67
CA ASP A 76 -13.47 3.22 -4.65
C ASP A 76 -12.73 4.20 -5.57
N TYR A 77 -11.40 4.22 -5.51
CA TYR A 77 -10.56 4.99 -6.43
C TYR A 77 -9.40 4.16 -6.95
N ALA A 78 -9.25 4.11 -8.27
CA ALA A 78 -8.06 3.59 -8.92
C ALA A 78 -7.29 4.72 -9.60
N LEU A 79 -6.04 4.90 -9.20
CA LEU A 79 -5.14 5.95 -9.65
C LEU A 79 -4.18 5.33 -10.68
N PHE A 80 -4.11 5.94 -11.86
CA PHE A 80 -3.37 5.43 -13.01
C PHE A 80 -2.24 6.37 -13.42
N LEU A 81 -1.09 5.81 -13.77
CA LEU A 81 -0.02 6.49 -14.50
C LEU A 81 0.20 5.77 -15.83
N ASN A 82 0.25 6.52 -16.93
CA ASN A 82 0.45 5.96 -18.28
C ASN A 82 -0.51 4.79 -18.63
N ARG A 83 -1.76 4.85 -18.14
CA ARG A 83 -2.81 3.82 -18.29
C ARG A 83 -2.57 2.52 -17.51
N SER A 84 -1.53 2.45 -16.69
CA SER A 84 -1.34 1.37 -15.70
C SER A 84 -1.82 1.83 -14.33
N PRO A 85 -2.61 1.01 -13.61
CA PRO A 85 -3.00 1.34 -12.24
C PRO A 85 -1.76 1.26 -11.34
N VAL A 86 -1.58 2.25 -10.45
CA VAL A 86 -0.41 2.35 -9.57
C VAL A 86 -0.77 2.48 -8.08
N LEU A 87 -2.01 2.84 -7.79
CA LEU A 87 -2.51 2.95 -6.43
C LEU A 87 -4.02 2.73 -6.41
N TYR A 88 -4.48 1.85 -5.52
CA TYR A 88 -5.90 1.75 -5.17
C TYR A 88 -6.16 2.40 -3.83
N VAL A 89 -7.27 3.13 -3.74
CA VAL A 89 -7.76 3.74 -2.50
C VAL A 89 -9.14 3.17 -2.22
N GLU A 90 -9.29 2.56 -1.05
CA GLU A 90 -10.54 2.01 -0.56
C GLU A 90 -11.01 2.87 0.62
N ALA A 91 -12.26 3.31 0.57
CA ALA A 91 -12.85 4.18 1.58
C ALA A 91 -13.57 3.36 2.66
N LYS A 92 -13.71 3.98 3.82
CA LYS A 92 -14.56 3.53 4.92
C LYS A 92 -15.34 4.70 5.50
N PRO A 93 -16.48 4.44 6.18
CA PRO A 93 -17.17 5.44 6.99
C PRO A 93 -16.21 6.17 7.94
N LEU A 94 -16.41 7.47 8.18
CA LEU A 94 -15.57 8.24 9.12
C LEU A 94 -15.64 7.60 10.51
N GLY A 95 -14.48 7.32 11.12
CA GLY A 95 -14.40 6.61 12.40
C GLY A 95 -14.53 5.08 12.30
N GLY A 96 -14.76 4.54 11.10
CA GLY A 96 -14.68 3.11 10.84
C GLY A 96 -13.25 2.59 11.01
N SER A 97 -13.12 1.36 11.52
CA SER A 97 -11.82 0.70 11.70
C SER A 97 -11.17 0.37 10.36
N LEU A 98 -9.87 0.65 10.26
CA LEU A 98 -9.05 0.31 9.10
C LEU A 98 -8.22 -0.98 9.33
N ASP A 99 -8.47 -1.74 10.41
CA ASP A 99 -7.72 -2.96 10.79
C ASP A 99 -8.48 -4.25 10.45
N ASP A 100 -9.67 -4.14 9.88
CA ASP A 100 -10.47 -5.31 9.52
C ASP A 100 -9.80 -6.07 8.37
N ARG A 101 -9.32 -7.27 8.72
CA ARG A 101 -8.58 -8.19 7.86
C ARG A 101 -9.34 -8.53 6.58
N LYS A 102 -10.68 -8.55 6.59
CA LYS A 102 -11.49 -8.82 5.40
C LYS A 102 -11.27 -7.76 4.32
N TRP A 103 -11.30 -6.49 4.70
CA TRP A 103 -11.09 -5.37 3.76
C TRP A 103 -9.64 -5.28 3.31
N ILE A 104 -8.69 -5.58 4.19
CA ILE A 104 -7.28 -5.64 3.86
C ILE A 104 -7.03 -6.71 2.79
N VAL A 105 -7.50 -7.94 3.02
CA VAL A 105 -7.37 -9.04 2.06
C VAL A 105 -8.09 -8.72 0.76
N GLN A 106 -9.31 -8.18 0.81
CA GLN A 106 -10.05 -7.80 -0.39
C GLN A 106 -9.32 -6.74 -1.22
N THR A 107 -8.84 -5.65 -0.61
CA THR A 107 -8.16 -4.56 -1.31
C THR A 107 -6.83 -5.03 -1.90
N LEU A 108 -6.09 -5.86 -1.16
CA LEU A 108 -4.84 -6.45 -1.63
C LEU A 108 -5.05 -7.48 -2.74
N ASN A 109 -6.13 -8.28 -2.70
CA ASN A 109 -6.45 -9.23 -3.77
C ASN A 109 -6.69 -8.52 -5.11
N TYR A 110 -7.19 -7.29 -5.10
CA TYR A 110 -7.37 -6.48 -6.32
C TYR A 110 -6.11 -5.78 -6.80
N ALA A 111 -5.22 -5.41 -5.89
CA ALA A 111 -3.93 -4.82 -6.24
C ALA A 111 -3.03 -5.85 -6.96
N ASN A 112 -2.98 -7.07 -6.44
CA ASN A 112 -2.65 -8.27 -7.23
C ASN A 112 -3.61 -8.42 -8.40
N ALA A 113 -3.53 -9.35 -9.34
CA ALA A 113 -4.38 -9.33 -10.55
C ALA A 113 -4.16 -8.08 -11.45
N ALA A 114 -4.26 -6.85 -10.93
CA ALA A 114 -4.01 -5.61 -11.64
C ALA A 114 -2.55 -5.13 -11.65
N GLY A 115 -1.65 -5.77 -10.88
CA GLY A 115 -0.22 -5.42 -10.84
C GLY A 115 0.08 -4.13 -10.04
N VAL A 116 -0.80 -3.75 -9.12
CA VAL A 116 -0.69 -2.54 -8.30
C VAL A 116 0.05 -2.85 -6.99
N ASP A 117 1.16 -2.16 -6.75
CA ASP A 117 2.01 -2.42 -5.58
C ASP A 117 1.45 -1.90 -4.25
N TRP A 118 0.57 -0.89 -4.33
CA TRP A 118 0.13 -0.11 -3.19
C TRP A 118 -1.40 -0.02 -3.12
N CYS A 119 -1.91 -0.24 -1.91
CA CYS A 119 -3.28 0.12 -1.56
C CYS A 119 -3.27 1.10 -0.38
N VAL A 120 -4.24 2.00 -0.35
CA VAL A 120 -4.52 2.85 0.79
C VAL A 120 -5.94 2.56 1.25
N LEU A 121 -6.09 2.16 2.51
CA LEU A 121 -7.39 2.10 3.18
C LEU A 121 -7.54 3.37 4.01
N THR A 122 -8.63 4.12 3.84
CA THR A 122 -8.81 5.40 4.54
C THR A 122 -10.25 5.63 4.96
N ASN A 123 -10.44 6.30 6.11
CA ASN A 123 -11.73 6.84 6.56
C ASN A 123 -11.75 8.37 6.51
N GLY A 124 -10.88 8.99 5.70
CA GLY A 124 -10.73 10.44 5.57
C GLY A 124 -9.92 11.10 6.70
N ALA A 125 -10.01 10.60 7.94
CA ALA A 125 -9.21 11.10 9.07
C ALA A 125 -7.89 10.36 9.23
N GLU A 126 -7.89 9.07 8.94
CA GLU A 126 -6.73 8.19 9.01
C GLU A 126 -6.54 7.47 7.68
N SER A 127 -5.29 7.13 7.39
CA SER A 127 -4.93 6.38 6.18
C SER A 127 -3.92 5.30 6.51
N ARG A 128 -4.13 4.12 5.95
CA ARG A 128 -3.24 2.97 6.09
C ARG A 128 -2.73 2.56 4.72
N ARG A 129 -1.45 2.85 4.47
CA ARG A 129 -0.73 2.30 3.33
C ARG A 129 -0.55 0.80 3.57
N ARG A 130 -0.87 0.02 2.56
CA ARG A 130 -0.71 -1.43 2.52
C ARG A 130 0.05 -1.82 1.27
N MET A 131 0.90 -2.78 1.50
CA MET A 131 1.88 -3.31 0.58
C MET A 131 1.88 -4.79 0.95
N GLN A 132 1.82 -5.71 -0.02
CA GLN A 132 1.61 -7.13 0.26
C GLN A 132 2.59 -7.66 1.30
N SER A 133 2.07 -8.20 2.40
CA SER A 133 2.92 -8.86 3.38
C SER A 133 3.29 -10.29 2.95
N THR A 134 4.26 -10.91 3.60
CA THR A 134 4.50 -12.36 3.46
C THR A 134 3.25 -13.17 3.80
N ASP A 135 2.42 -12.69 4.72
CA ASP A 135 1.15 -13.33 5.09
C ASP A 135 0.13 -13.26 3.96
N ASP A 136 0.05 -12.12 3.28
CA ASP A 136 -0.77 -11.96 2.08
C ASP A 136 -0.25 -12.83 0.93
N LEU A 137 1.07 -12.86 0.70
CA LEU A 137 1.67 -13.69 -0.34
C LEU A 137 1.39 -15.18 -0.11
N PHE A 138 1.39 -15.63 1.15
CA PHE A 138 1.08 -17.00 1.52
C PHE A 138 -0.40 -17.32 1.41
N ALA A 139 -1.27 -16.47 1.95
CA ALA A 139 -2.73 -16.63 1.87
C ALA A 139 -3.23 -16.67 0.42
N LEU A 140 -2.55 -15.97 -0.48
CA LEU A 140 -2.80 -15.97 -1.93
C LEU A 140 -2.18 -17.15 -2.69
N GLY A 141 -1.42 -18.02 -2.02
CA GLY A 141 -0.70 -19.14 -2.64
C GLY A 141 0.49 -18.73 -3.51
N ARG A 142 0.91 -17.45 -3.47
CA ARG A 142 2.08 -16.96 -4.21
C ARG A 142 3.39 -17.37 -3.54
N LEU A 143 3.40 -17.43 -2.21
CA LEU A 143 4.50 -17.97 -1.40
C LEU A 143 4.00 -19.26 -0.74
N ALA A 144 4.46 -20.42 -1.20
CA ALA A 144 3.98 -21.70 -0.68
C ALA A 144 4.79 -22.18 0.53
N ALA A 145 4.16 -22.95 1.41
CA ALA A 145 4.89 -23.70 2.44
C ALA A 145 5.91 -24.63 1.78
N GLY A 146 7.10 -24.77 2.39
CA GLY A 146 8.24 -25.49 1.84
C GLY A 146 9.06 -24.69 0.83
N THR A 147 8.64 -23.49 0.43
CA THR A 147 9.49 -22.61 -0.40
C THR A 147 10.77 -22.30 0.36
N THR A 148 11.91 -22.55 -0.29
CA THR A 148 13.22 -22.24 0.27
C THR A 148 13.55 -20.78 0.02
N LEU A 149 13.90 -20.04 1.08
CA LEU A 149 14.38 -18.67 0.99
C LEU A 149 15.82 -18.58 1.47
N THR A 150 16.60 -17.72 0.82
CA THR A 150 17.95 -17.35 1.27
C THR A 150 18.01 -15.86 1.58
N ILE A 151 19.05 -15.42 2.30
CA ILE A 151 19.33 -13.98 2.44
C ILE A 151 20.37 -13.61 1.39
N ARG A 152 20.13 -12.52 0.65
CA ARG A 152 21.03 -11.99 -0.38
C ARG A 152 22.48 -11.88 0.15
N GLY A 153 23.42 -12.55 -0.52
CA GLY A 153 24.84 -12.59 -0.14
C GLY A 153 25.15 -13.52 1.03
N ARG A 154 24.19 -14.36 1.44
CA ARG A 154 24.28 -15.34 2.53
C ARG A 154 23.49 -16.61 2.16
N GLU A 155 23.82 -17.17 1.00
CA GLU A 155 23.08 -18.26 0.35
C GLU A 155 23.12 -19.57 1.15
N ASP A 156 24.18 -19.80 1.94
CA ASP A 156 24.35 -21.00 2.78
C ASP A 156 23.38 -21.07 3.98
N PHE A 157 22.63 -19.98 4.24
CA PHE A 157 21.75 -19.85 5.41
C PHE A 157 20.27 -19.89 5.01
N ALA A 158 19.90 -20.90 4.24
CA ALA A 158 18.54 -21.09 3.77
C ALA A 158 17.55 -21.43 4.89
N ALA A 159 16.30 -20.97 4.74
CA ALA A 159 15.16 -21.31 5.58
C ALA A 159 13.97 -21.78 4.74
N TRP A 160 13.08 -22.57 5.32
CA TRP A 160 11.86 -23.05 4.68
C TRP A 160 10.65 -22.29 5.16
N VAL A 161 9.84 -21.76 4.25
CA VAL A 161 8.57 -21.12 4.62
C VAL A 161 7.64 -22.14 5.25
N LEU A 162 7.17 -21.86 6.47
CA LEU A 162 6.16 -22.68 7.15
C LEU A 162 4.76 -22.14 6.89
N ASP A 163 4.62 -20.83 7.00
CA ASP A 163 3.38 -20.08 6.79
C ASP A 163 3.69 -18.62 6.42
N GLY A 164 2.65 -17.80 6.32
CA GLY A 164 2.74 -16.39 6.00
C GLY A 164 3.55 -15.52 6.97
N GLN A 165 3.84 -16.02 8.17
CA GLN A 165 4.49 -15.26 9.23
C GLN A 165 5.82 -15.88 9.68
N THR A 166 6.03 -17.16 9.42
CA THR A 166 7.18 -17.90 9.97
C THR A 166 7.89 -18.78 8.94
N VAL A 167 9.19 -18.96 9.22
CA VAL A 167 10.09 -19.86 8.50
C VAL A 167 10.71 -20.85 9.49
N GLU A 168 11.09 -22.02 9.01
CA GLU A 168 11.97 -22.94 9.72
C GLU A 168 13.42 -22.67 9.33
N PHE A 169 14.27 -22.47 10.32
CA PHE A 169 15.70 -22.32 10.13
C PHE A 169 16.44 -23.15 11.16
N LYS A 170 17.21 -24.14 10.70
CA LYS A 170 17.98 -25.06 11.56
C LYS A 170 17.11 -25.76 12.63
N GLY A 171 15.90 -26.17 12.27
CA GLY A 171 14.96 -26.84 13.19
C GLY A 171 14.19 -25.90 14.14
N GLU A 172 14.41 -24.58 14.06
CA GLU A 172 13.69 -23.58 14.86
C GLU A 172 12.66 -22.83 14.00
N ARG A 173 11.46 -22.61 14.52
CA ARG A 173 10.47 -21.71 13.92
C ARG A 173 10.78 -20.28 14.31
N LEU A 174 11.03 -19.42 13.32
CA LEU A 174 11.36 -18.01 13.50
C LEU A 174 10.42 -17.14 12.66
N SER A 175 10.22 -15.88 13.06
CA SER A 175 9.65 -14.92 12.12
C SER A 175 10.64 -14.68 10.97
N PHE A 176 10.11 -14.23 9.83
CA PHE A 176 10.91 -13.80 8.69
C PHE A 176 12.03 -12.81 9.07
N ASN A 177 11.74 -11.86 9.97
CA ASN A 177 12.72 -10.87 10.42
C ASN A 177 13.74 -11.47 11.39
N ASP A 178 13.32 -12.30 12.35
CA ASP A 178 14.24 -12.91 13.32
C ASP A 178 15.24 -13.83 12.62
N TRP A 179 14.78 -14.62 11.65
CA TRP A 179 15.66 -15.41 10.79
C TRP A 179 16.68 -14.52 10.07
N GLY A 180 16.21 -13.45 9.40
CA GLY A 180 17.09 -12.53 8.68
C GLY A 180 18.11 -11.84 9.60
N GLN A 181 17.70 -11.40 10.79
CA GLN A 181 18.59 -10.81 11.79
C GLN A 181 19.63 -11.82 12.29
N ARG A 182 19.22 -13.07 12.54
CA ARG A 182 20.13 -14.14 13.00
C ARG A 182 21.16 -14.51 11.93
N VAL A 183 20.77 -14.52 10.65
CA VAL A 183 21.66 -14.79 9.53
C VAL A 183 22.62 -13.64 9.26
N THR A 184 22.15 -12.39 9.40
CA THR A 184 22.95 -11.20 9.09
C THR A 184 23.80 -10.70 10.26
N GLY A 185 23.37 -10.93 11.50
CA GLY A 185 23.88 -10.30 12.71
C GLY A 185 23.38 -8.87 12.93
N TRP A 186 22.43 -8.37 12.12
CA TRP A 186 21.93 -7.01 12.23
C TRP A 186 20.81 -6.88 13.27
N THR A 187 20.69 -5.70 13.86
CA THR A 187 19.60 -5.37 14.79
C THR A 187 18.26 -5.15 14.09
N SER A 188 18.26 -4.97 12.76
CA SER A 188 17.05 -4.85 11.94
C SER A 188 17.34 -5.31 10.52
N ILE A 189 16.32 -5.80 9.83
CA ILE A 189 16.41 -6.22 8.43
C ILE A 189 15.14 -5.84 7.68
N ARG A 190 15.29 -5.43 6.42
CA ARG A 190 14.17 -5.29 5.49
C ARG A 190 14.00 -6.61 4.74
N ILE A 191 13.16 -7.50 5.27
CA ILE A 191 13.10 -8.85 4.71
C ILE A 191 12.69 -8.88 3.24
N TYR A 192 11.81 -7.98 2.80
CA TYR A 192 11.36 -7.94 1.40
C TYR A 192 12.49 -7.70 0.40
N THR A 193 13.47 -6.87 0.75
CA THR A 193 14.61 -6.56 -0.12
C THR A 193 15.78 -7.53 0.05
N MET A 194 15.76 -8.33 1.12
CA MET A 194 16.88 -9.20 1.52
C MET A 194 16.61 -10.68 1.28
N ALA A 195 15.40 -11.16 1.52
CA ALA A 195 15.04 -12.56 1.29
C ALA A 195 14.85 -12.81 -0.20
N CYS A 196 15.55 -13.84 -0.70
CA CYS A 196 15.57 -14.28 -2.08
C CYS A 196 14.87 -15.63 -2.22
N LEU A 197 14.06 -15.76 -3.27
CA LEU A 197 13.50 -17.01 -3.75
C LEU A 197 14.59 -17.87 -4.42
N PRO A 198 14.32 -19.17 -4.70
CA PRO A 198 15.29 -20.05 -5.35
C PRO A 198 15.71 -19.57 -6.74
N ASP A 199 14.89 -18.76 -7.40
CA ASP A 199 15.19 -18.14 -8.71
C ASP A 199 16.02 -16.85 -8.60
N GLY A 200 16.48 -16.49 -7.39
CA GLY A 200 17.33 -15.34 -7.10
C GLY A 200 16.59 -14.02 -6.91
N ARG A 201 15.29 -13.94 -7.23
CA ARG A 201 14.50 -12.72 -7.02
C ARG A 201 14.28 -12.47 -5.54
N THR A 202 14.25 -11.20 -5.14
CA THR A 202 13.78 -10.87 -3.79
C THR A 202 12.27 -11.00 -3.68
N LEU A 203 11.76 -11.10 -2.45
CA LEU A 203 10.31 -11.02 -2.21
C LEU A 203 9.71 -9.70 -2.74
N ASP A 204 10.46 -8.60 -2.72
CA ASP A 204 10.06 -7.32 -3.32
C ASP A 204 9.91 -7.46 -4.85
N GLN A 205 10.97 -7.89 -5.55
CA GLN A 205 10.93 -8.11 -7.00
C GLN A 205 9.91 -9.17 -7.43
N PHE A 206 9.65 -10.15 -6.55
CA PHE A 206 8.62 -11.16 -6.77
C PHE A 206 7.21 -10.56 -6.79
N ARG A 207 6.97 -9.52 -5.99
CA ARG A 207 5.71 -8.78 -5.99
C ARG A 207 5.54 -8.04 -7.31
N ASP A 208 6.56 -7.28 -7.71
CA ASP A 208 6.58 -6.49 -8.94
C ASP A 208 6.35 -7.37 -10.18
N LYS A 209 7.02 -8.53 -10.29
CA LYS A 209 7.00 -9.31 -11.54
C LYS A 209 5.74 -10.16 -11.80
N ALA A 210 4.78 -10.25 -10.88
CA ALA A 210 3.46 -10.80 -11.22
C ALA A 210 2.76 -9.97 -12.33
N GLU A 211 3.26 -8.76 -12.59
CA GLU A 211 2.89 -7.84 -13.65
C GLU A 211 3.21 -8.34 -15.09
N ALA A 212 4.13 -9.31 -15.28
CA ALA A 212 4.60 -9.68 -16.63
C ALA A 212 4.03 -11.00 -17.21
N ALA A 213 3.40 -11.85 -16.38
CA ALA A 213 3.00 -13.19 -16.80
C ALA A 213 1.57 -13.30 -17.37
N SER A 214 0.79 -12.22 -17.37
CA SER A 214 -0.59 -12.18 -17.87
C SER A 214 -0.76 -11.49 -19.23
N THR A 215 0.35 -11.12 -19.90
CA THR A 215 0.30 -10.64 -21.29
C THR A 215 0.92 -11.69 -22.21
N THR A 216 0.09 -12.59 -22.73
CA THR A 216 0.36 -13.32 -23.97
C THR A 216 -1.00 -13.42 -24.69
N PRO A 217 -1.07 -13.08 -26.00
CA PRO A 217 -2.25 -12.51 -26.64
C PRO A 217 -3.48 -13.42 -26.74
#